data_AF-A0A0F4LVC3-F1
#
_entry.id   AF-A0A0F4LVC3-F1
#
_cell.length_a   1.000
_cell.length_b   1.000
_cell.length_c   1.000
_cell.angle_alpha   90.00
_cell.angle_beta   90.00
_cell.angle_gamma   90.00
#
_symmetry.space_group_name_H-M   'P 1'
#
loop_
_entity.id
_entity.type
_entity.pdbx_description
1 polymer ?
#
loop_
_entity_poly.entity_id
_entity_poly.type
_entity_poly.pdbx_seq_one_letter_code
_entity_poly.pdbx_strand_id
1 'polypeptide(L)'
;MDKTDKTVNLLIQVKIVLKNIFAISQRRIIFLNQSLNLVDKDSIIQDPNLARGHLTSLIGNKTLYGFPLIRNYHLEGFYLLPNSKSTNHHFLVLFRNYLDNVTHYGFQQNTEQLLVLDPVIIYDLQIFFKVLTSKAVQSFQKKPLVENNQPVAEIPQLTVSNPSRVEKIVESTINYIDKNIDKNLNLNNVAQALYVSPSYLSRIFKKCVHTTFINYINMRKIARAQENLLLTTDSISQISQKTGFAQSSYFTKLFKQKTGLTPLKFRKQYAHIKKIYTLSRNLTWQPNLSVYDISKAYFSQNNIDFMIRNVNGYPYIYAIADLDDLQKNAGWIYLVDCEQPSTPASKISINDKLMIQWLYTDEIF
;
A
#
# COMPACT_ATOMS: atom_id res chain seq x y z
N MET A 1 6.37 11.82 -39.80
CA MET A 1 5.64 10.66 -39.25
C MET A 1 4.18 10.82 -39.63
N ASP A 2 3.63 9.81 -40.29
CA ASP A 2 2.28 9.84 -40.81
C ASP A 2 1.23 9.68 -39.68
N LYS A 3 -0.03 10.05 -39.93
CA LYS A 3 -1.15 9.80 -38.99
C LYS A 3 -1.33 8.31 -38.71
N THR A 4 -1.02 7.48 -39.70
CA THR A 4 -1.08 6.01 -39.63
C THR A 4 -0.10 5.47 -38.58
N ASP A 5 1.17 5.91 -38.60
CA ASP A 5 2.21 5.50 -37.63
C ASP A 5 1.82 5.81 -36.18
N LYS A 6 1.30 7.02 -35.95
CA LYS A 6 0.89 7.47 -34.60
C LYS A 6 -0.25 6.62 -34.05
N THR A 7 -1.21 6.26 -34.90
CA THR A 7 -2.37 5.44 -34.52
C THR A 7 -1.94 4.00 -34.19
N VAL A 8 -1.06 3.40 -35.00
CA VAL A 8 -0.54 2.05 -34.75
C VAL A 8 0.27 2.00 -33.43
N ASN A 9 1.12 2.99 -33.17
CA ASN A 9 1.89 3.08 -31.93
C ASN A 9 0.97 3.16 -30.69
N LEU A 10 -0.04 4.04 -30.71
CA LEU A 10 -1.05 4.13 -29.65
C LEU A 10 -1.69 2.76 -29.32
N LEU A 11 -2.15 2.02 -30.35
CA LEU A 11 -2.82 0.73 -30.15
C LEU A 11 -1.88 -0.32 -29.54
N ILE A 12 -0.58 -0.27 -29.87
CA ILE A 12 0.45 -1.14 -29.27
C ILE A 12 0.70 -0.77 -27.80
N GLN A 13 0.89 0.52 -27.48
CA GLN A 13 1.06 1.02 -26.11
C GLN A 13 -0.15 0.64 -25.22
N VAL A 14 -1.37 0.86 -25.74
CA VAL A 14 -2.61 0.43 -25.08
C VAL A 14 -2.66 -1.09 -24.87
N LYS A 15 -2.22 -1.90 -25.84
CA LYS A 15 -2.19 -3.37 -25.69
C LYS A 15 -1.28 -3.80 -24.55
N ILE A 16 -0.11 -3.14 -24.39
CA ILE A 16 0.81 -3.38 -23.27
C ILE A 16 0.13 -3.04 -21.94
N VAL A 17 -0.55 -1.88 -21.85
CA VAL A 17 -1.36 -1.48 -20.68
C VAL A 17 -2.41 -2.55 -20.35
N LEU A 18 -3.22 -2.98 -21.32
CA LEU A 18 -4.29 -3.97 -21.10
C LEU A 18 -3.73 -5.35 -20.69
N LYS A 19 -2.64 -5.81 -21.31
CA LYS A 19 -1.96 -7.06 -20.95
C LYS A 19 -1.44 -7.01 -19.51
N ASN A 20 -0.85 -5.88 -19.10
CA ASN A 20 -0.38 -5.67 -17.73
C ASN A 20 -1.54 -5.62 -16.72
N ILE A 21 -2.65 -4.95 -17.03
CA ILE A 21 -3.81 -4.91 -16.15
C ILE A 21 -4.43 -6.31 -16.00
N PHE A 22 -4.57 -7.06 -17.10
CA PHE A 22 -5.09 -8.43 -17.03
C PHE A 22 -4.17 -9.34 -16.21
N ALA A 23 -2.86 -9.31 -16.44
CA ALA A 23 -1.90 -10.12 -15.69
C ALA A 23 -1.96 -9.89 -14.17
N ILE A 24 -2.21 -8.64 -13.74
CA ILE A 24 -2.23 -8.25 -12.32
C ILE A 24 -3.61 -8.45 -11.68
N SER A 25 -4.68 -8.05 -12.36
CA SER A 25 -6.04 -7.99 -11.79
C SER A 25 -6.95 -9.14 -12.19
N GLN A 26 -6.59 -9.90 -13.23
CA GLN A 26 -7.44 -10.89 -13.92
C GLN A 26 -8.78 -10.32 -14.43
N ARG A 27 -8.92 -8.99 -14.49
CA ARG A 27 -10.07 -8.30 -15.10
C ARG A 27 -9.78 -8.07 -16.58
N ARG A 28 -10.71 -8.51 -17.45
CA ARG A 28 -10.69 -8.21 -18.88
C ARG A 28 -11.24 -6.80 -19.10
N ILE A 29 -10.39 -5.93 -19.61
CA ILE A 29 -10.69 -4.55 -20.00
C ILE A 29 -10.39 -4.45 -21.47
N ILE A 30 -11.20 -3.69 -22.20
CA ILE A 30 -11.05 -3.44 -23.62
C ILE A 30 -10.75 -1.95 -23.80
N PHE A 31 -10.04 -1.57 -24.85
CA PHE A 31 -9.96 -0.18 -25.29
C PHE A 31 -10.62 -0.03 -26.66
N LEU A 32 -11.32 1.08 -26.87
CA LEU A 32 -11.95 1.42 -28.14
C LEU A 32 -11.66 2.89 -28.49
N ASN A 33 -11.08 3.15 -29.67
CA ASN A 33 -10.82 4.52 -30.15
C ASN A 33 -11.95 5.09 -31.02
N GLN A 34 -11.84 6.38 -31.37
CA GLN A 34 -12.83 7.10 -32.19
C GLN A 34 -13.08 6.47 -33.56
N SER A 35 -12.08 5.78 -34.13
CA SER A 35 -12.16 5.07 -35.41
C SER A 35 -12.63 3.61 -35.26
N LEU A 36 -13.15 3.23 -34.08
CA LEU A 36 -13.61 1.88 -33.72
C LEU A 36 -12.53 0.79 -33.80
N ASN A 37 -11.25 1.15 -33.68
CA ASN A 37 -10.21 0.15 -33.41
C ASN A 37 -10.36 -0.35 -31.98
N LEU A 38 -10.47 -1.67 -31.82
CA LEU A 38 -10.60 -2.35 -30.54
C LEU A 38 -9.25 -2.98 -30.16
N VAL A 39 -8.82 -2.75 -28.92
CA VAL A 39 -7.68 -3.46 -28.31
C VAL A 39 -8.18 -4.31 -27.16
N ASP A 40 -7.88 -5.60 -27.21
CA ASP A 40 -7.98 -6.53 -26.09
C ASP A 40 -6.55 -6.96 -25.70
N LYS A 41 -6.39 -7.63 -24.56
CA LYS A 41 -5.08 -8.08 -24.04
C LYS A 41 -4.28 -8.93 -25.05
N ASP A 42 -4.97 -9.70 -25.92
CA ASP A 42 -4.37 -10.64 -26.86
C ASP A 42 -4.39 -10.12 -28.32
N SER A 43 -5.32 -9.25 -28.69
CA SER A 43 -5.62 -8.86 -30.08
C SER A 43 -5.79 -7.35 -30.29
N ILE A 44 -5.52 -6.90 -31.50
CA ILE A 44 -5.89 -5.57 -32.00
C ILE A 44 -6.78 -5.81 -33.21
N ILE A 45 -7.99 -5.24 -33.21
CA ILE A 45 -8.98 -5.35 -34.28
C ILE A 45 -9.18 -3.96 -34.87
N GLN A 46 -8.77 -3.75 -36.11
CA GLN A 46 -8.90 -2.47 -36.81
C GLN A 46 -10.13 -2.39 -37.74
N ASP A 47 -10.78 -3.54 -38.01
CA ASP A 47 -12.06 -3.59 -38.73
C ASP A 47 -13.22 -3.16 -37.79
N PRO A 48 -13.99 -2.10 -38.11
CA PRO A 48 -15.06 -1.61 -37.24
C PRO A 48 -16.22 -2.60 -37.05
N ASN A 49 -16.50 -3.49 -38.00
CA ASN A 49 -17.61 -4.44 -37.91
C ASN A 49 -17.23 -5.62 -37.01
N LEU A 50 -16.02 -6.14 -37.17
CA LEU A 50 -15.45 -7.15 -36.27
C LEU A 50 -15.28 -6.60 -34.84
N ALA A 51 -14.86 -5.34 -34.70
CA ALA A 51 -14.75 -4.67 -33.40
C ALA A 51 -16.12 -4.59 -32.68
N ARG A 52 -17.18 -4.17 -33.39
CA ARG A 52 -18.56 -4.15 -32.86
C ARG A 52 -19.06 -5.55 -32.46
N GLY A 53 -18.83 -6.55 -33.32
CA GLY A 53 -19.22 -7.94 -33.05
C GLY A 53 -18.51 -8.53 -31.83
N HIS A 54 -17.19 -8.33 -31.75
CA HIS A 54 -16.36 -8.78 -30.62
C HIS A 54 -16.78 -8.10 -29.31
N LEU A 55 -17.00 -6.78 -29.33
CA LEU A 55 -17.43 -6.04 -28.14
C LEU A 55 -18.80 -6.51 -27.63
N THR A 56 -19.77 -6.67 -28.54
CA THR A 56 -21.12 -7.16 -28.23
C THR A 56 -21.08 -8.58 -27.65
N SER A 57 -20.32 -9.50 -28.25
CA SER A 57 -20.18 -10.88 -27.79
C SER A 57 -19.57 -10.99 -26.39
N LEU A 58 -18.57 -10.16 -26.08
CA LEU A 58 -17.82 -10.21 -24.82
C LEU A 58 -18.61 -9.64 -23.63
N ILE A 59 -19.48 -8.67 -23.89
CA ILE A 59 -20.18 -7.90 -22.85
C ILE A 59 -21.63 -8.37 -22.67
N GLY A 60 -22.30 -8.80 -23.74
CA GLY A 60 -23.73 -9.08 -23.75
C GLY A 60 -24.54 -7.87 -23.30
N ASN A 61 -25.59 -8.10 -22.51
CA ASN A 61 -26.51 -7.04 -22.06
C ASN A 61 -26.03 -6.29 -20.79
N LYS A 62 -24.71 -6.28 -20.51
CA LYS A 62 -24.17 -5.60 -19.32
C LYS A 62 -23.94 -4.11 -19.61
N THR A 63 -24.32 -3.26 -18.66
CA THR A 63 -23.88 -1.85 -18.63
C THR A 63 -22.35 -1.78 -18.65
N LEU A 64 -21.80 -0.71 -19.21
CA LEU A 64 -20.36 -0.48 -19.28
C LEU A 64 -19.99 0.82 -18.58
N TYR A 65 -18.77 0.87 -18.06
CA TYR A 65 -18.11 2.09 -17.61
C TYR A 65 -16.97 2.39 -18.56
N GLY A 66 -17.09 3.48 -19.32
CA GLY A 66 -16.08 3.94 -20.27
C GLY A 66 -15.25 5.06 -19.66
N PHE A 67 -13.97 4.79 -19.37
CA PHE A 67 -13.00 5.76 -18.86
C PHE A 67 -12.29 6.43 -20.05
N PRO A 68 -12.52 7.72 -20.33
CA PRO A 68 -11.88 8.41 -21.45
C PRO A 68 -10.36 8.49 -21.27
N LEU A 69 -9.60 8.20 -22.31
CA LEU A 69 -8.16 8.45 -22.38
C LEU A 69 -7.90 9.76 -23.14
N ILE A 70 -7.29 10.73 -22.47
CA ILE A 70 -6.80 11.97 -23.07
C ILE A 70 -5.28 11.90 -23.22
N ARG A 71 -4.77 12.33 -24.37
CA ARG A 71 -3.35 12.52 -24.66
C ARG A 71 -3.16 13.87 -25.36
N ASN A 72 -2.30 14.73 -24.84
CA ASN A 72 -2.04 16.07 -25.37
C ASN A 72 -3.35 16.85 -25.65
N TYR A 73 -4.28 16.84 -24.70
CA TYR A 73 -5.63 17.43 -24.79
C TYR A 73 -6.59 16.83 -25.84
N HIS A 74 -6.24 15.71 -26.48
CA HIS A 74 -7.10 14.99 -27.42
C HIS A 74 -7.65 13.69 -26.84
N LEU A 75 -8.91 13.38 -27.11
CA LEU A 75 -9.56 12.12 -26.73
C LEU A 75 -9.09 10.98 -27.64
N GLU A 76 -8.24 10.09 -27.14
CA GLU A 76 -7.72 8.94 -27.88
C GLU A 76 -8.72 7.78 -27.93
N GLY A 77 -9.59 7.66 -26.92
CA GLY A 77 -10.58 6.58 -26.84
C GLY A 77 -11.08 6.34 -25.43
N PHE A 78 -11.66 5.16 -25.21
CA PHE A 78 -12.22 4.75 -23.92
C PHE A 78 -11.69 3.39 -23.51
N TYR A 79 -11.25 3.26 -22.27
CA TYR A 79 -11.12 1.97 -21.61
C TYR A 79 -12.51 1.54 -21.12
N LEU A 80 -12.97 0.37 -21.56
CA LEU A 80 -14.30 -0.15 -21.31
C LEU A 80 -14.24 -1.27 -20.25
N LEU A 81 -14.93 -1.04 -19.13
CA LEU A 81 -15.08 -2.01 -18.04
C LEU A 81 -16.53 -2.50 -17.94
N PRO A 82 -16.79 -3.82 -18.09
CA PRO A 82 -18.12 -4.38 -17.88
C PRO A 82 -18.61 -4.22 -16.44
N ASN A 83 -19.87 -3.83 -16.26
CA ASN A 83 -20.51 -3.78 -14.95
C ASN A 83 -20.60 -5.17 -14.32
N SER A 84 -20.46 -5.22 -13.00
CA SER A 84 -20.42 -6.44 -12.19
C SER A 84 -21.05 -6.17 -10.82
N LYS A 85 -21.42 -7.22 -10.07
CA LYS A 85 -21.90 -7.09 -8.68
C LYS A 85 -20.91 -6.37 -7.74
N SER A 86 -19.63 -6.24 -8.13
CA SER A 86 -18.59 -5.54 -7.36
C SER A 86 -18.40 -4.06 -7.73
N THR A 87 -19.14 -3.54 -8.71
CA THR A 87 -18.89 -2.21 -9.29
C THR A 87 -19.77 -1.15 -8.64
N ASN A 88 -19.18 -0.34 -7.75
CA ASN A 88 -19.84 0.79 -7.09
C ASN A 88 -19.08 2.11 -7.35
N HIS A 89 -19.65 3.26 -6.99
CA HIS A 89 -19.06 4.58 -7.24
C HIS A 89 -17.62 4.70 -6.71
N HIS A 90 -17.36 4.19 -5.50
CA HIS A 90 -16.03 4.25 -4.88
C HIS A 90 -15.00 3.36 -5.61
N PHE A 91 -15.39 2.16 -6.05
CA PHE A 91 -14.57 1.32 -6.92
C PHE A 91 -14.24 2.02 -8.24
N LEU A 92 -15.18 2.77 -8.83
CA LEU A 92 -14.97 3.48 -10.10
C LEU A 92 -13.90 4.58 -9.99
N VAL A 93 -13.95 5.40 -8.93
CA VAL A 93 -12.94 6.44 -8.65
C VAL A 93 -11.54 5.82 -8.49
N LEU A 94 -11.43 4.72 -7.74
CA LEU A 94 -10.14 4.05 -7.52
C LEU A 94 -9.65 3.30 -8.75
N PHE A 95 -10.56 2.74 -9.55
CA PHE A 95 -10.22 2.12 -10.82
C PHE A 95 -9.76 3.16 -11.85
N ARG A 96 -10.37 4.36 -11.89
CA ARG A 96 -9.87 5.51 -12.68
C ARG A 96 -8.43 5.82 -12.31
N ASN A 97 -8.14 6.01 -11.02
CA ASN A 97 -6.78 6.30 -10.55
C ASN A 97 -5.79 5.16 -10.84
N TYR A 98 -6.23 3.90 -10.71
CA TYR A 98 -5.42 2.74 -11.05
C TYR A 98 -5.06 2.71 -12.55
N LEU A 99 -6.07 2.90 -13.40
CA LEU A 99 -5.97 2.91 -14.85
C LEU A 99 -5.06 4.04 -15.33
N ASP A 100 -5.26 5.26 -14.81
CA ASP A 100 -4.44 6.45 -15.05
C ASP A 100 -2.95 6.16 -14.82
N ASN A 101 -2.60 5.59 -13.65
CA ASN A 101 -1.23 5.21 -13.31
C ASN A 101 -0.65 4.17 -14.28
N VAL A 102 -1.37 3.07 -14.58
CA VAL A 102 -0.83 2.03 -15.47
C VAL A 102 -0.68 2.53 -16.91
N THR A 103 -1.57 3.41 -17.36
CA THR A 103 -1.43 4.06 -18.67
C THR A 103 -0.16 4.90 -18.74
N HIS A 104 0.12 5.75 -17.75
CA HIS A 104 1.38 6.49 -17.66
C HIS A 104 2.62 5.58 -17.71
N TYR A 105 2.62 4.47 -16.96
CA TYR A 105 3.73 3.50 -17.00
C TYR A 105 3.87 2.79 -18.36
N GLY A 106 2.77 2.45 -19.02
CA GLY A 106 2.77 1.73 -20.29
C GLY A 106 3.19 2.56 -21.50
N PHE A 107 3.14 3.90 -21.39
CA PHE A 107 3.46 4.83 -22.47
C PHE A 107 4.91 5.37 -22.42
N GLN A 108 5.72 4.96 -21.43
CA GLN A 108 7.18 5.19 -21.29
C GLN A 108 7.71 6.61 -21.60
N GLN A 109 7.90 7.45 -20.55
CA GLN A 109 8.72 8.69 -20.53
C GLN A 109 8.66 9.68 -21.73
N ASN A 110 7.68 9.56 -22.63
CA ASN A 110 7.35 10.64 -23.54
C ASN A 110 6.87 11.85 -22.72
N THR A 111 7.24 13.05 -23.16
CA THR A 111 6.86 14.36 -22.58
C THR A 111 5.40 14.74 -22.82
N GLU A 112 4.53 13.74 -23.03
CA GLU A 112 3.14 13.89 -23.44
C GLU A 112 2.22 13.93 -22.21
N GLN A 113 1.29 14.88 -22.21
CA GLN A 113 0.30 14.96 -21.13
C GLN A 113 -0.75 13.87 -21.32
N LEU A 114 -0.73 12.87 -20.45
CA LEU A 114 -1.70 11.78 -20.40
C LEU A 114 -2.68 11.98 -19.24
N LEU A 115 -3.95 11.64 -19.45
CA LEU A 115 -4.97 11.71 -18.40
C LEU A 115 -6.10 10.73 -18.68
N VAL A 116 -6.39 9.84 -17.75
CA VAL A 116 -7.62 9.03 -17.78
C VAL A 116 -8.71 9.78 -17.01
N LEU A 117 -9.87 10.05 -17.63
CA LEU A 117 -10.97 10.75 -16.97
C LEU A 117 -11.91 9.80 -16.21
N ASP A 118 -12.81 10.39 -15.41
CA ASP A 118 -13.87 9.66 -14.72
C ASP A 118 -14.81 8.92 -15.70
N PRO A 119 -15.37 7.78 -15.29
CA PRO A 119 -16.11 6.92 -16.21
C PRO A 119 -17.49 7.47 -16.57
N VAL A 120 -17.79 7.43 -17.87
CA VAL A 120 -19.15 7.60 -18.39
C VAL A 120 -19.86 6.25 -18.39
N ILE A 121 -21.13 6.23 -17.95
CA ILE A 121 -21.95 5.01 -17.99
C ILE A 121 -22.52 4.85 -19.40
N ILE A 122 -22.26 3.70 -20.00
CA ILE A 122 -22.73 3.32 -21.34
C ILE A 122 -23.82 2.25 -21.16
N TYR A 123 -25.07 2.66 -21.40
CA TYR A 123 -26.25 1.81 -21.31
C TYR A 123 -26.58 1.09 -22.63
N ASP A 124 -26.24 1.71 -23.77
CA ASP A 124 -26.52 1.22 -25.11
C ASP A 124 -25.25 1.36 -25.97
N LEU A 125 -24.78 0.23 -26.51
CA LEU A 125 -23.59 0.16 -27.36
C LEU A 125 -23.79 0.81 -28.73
N GLN A 126 -24.99 0.73 -29.32
CA GLN A 126 -25.29 1.33 -30.63
C GLN A 126 -25.31 2.85 -30.54
N ILE A 127 -25.92 3.40 -29.48
CA ILE A 127 -25.87 4.83 -29.19
C ILE A 127 -24.42 5.26 -28.95
N PHE A 128 -23.66 4.51 -28.13
CA PHE A 128 -22.25 4.82 -27.86
C PHE A 128 -21.39 4.82 -29.13
N PHE A 129 -21.50 3.82 -30.01
CA PHE A 129 -20.78 3.82 -31.29
C PHE A 129 -21.14 5.03 -32.15
N LYS A 130 -22.43 5.39 -32.23
CA LYS A 130 -22.90 6.53 -33.04
C LYS A 130 -22.39 7.88 -32.50
N VAL A 131 -22.28 8.03 -31.18
CA VAL A 131 -21.67 9.20 -30.53
C VAL A 131 -20.17 9.22 -30.79
N LEU A 132 -19.47 8.09 -30.58
CA LEU A 132 -18.02 7.97 -30.69
C LEU A 132 -17.50 8.26 -32.11
N THR A 133 -18.24 7.85 -33.15
CA THR A 133 -17.92 8.16 -34.55
C THR A 133 -18.49 9.48 -35.05
N SER A 134 -19.12 10.29 -34.19
CA SER A 134 -19.74 11.55 -34.62
C SER A 134 -18.69 12.62 -34.94
N LYS A 135 -19.01 13.48 -35.93
CA LYS A 135 -18.17 14.65 -36.25
C LYS A 135 -17.94 15.57 -35.05
N ALA A 136 -18.90 15.63 -34.12
CA ALA A 136 -18.77 16.39 -32.87
C ALA A 136 -17.59 15.88 -32.02
N VAL A 137 -17.55 14.56 -31.72
CA VAL A 137 -16.46 13.94 -30.95
C VAL A 137 -15.12 14.05 -31.68
N GLN A 138 -15.10 13.88 -33.00
CA GLN A 138 -13.90 14.05 -33.83
C GLN A 138 -13.39 15.50 -33.89
N SER A 139 -14.25 16.49 -33.61
CA SER A 139 -13.92 17.92 -33.60
C SER A 139 -13.58 18.48 -32.21
N PHE A 140 -13.53 17.66 -31.15
CA PHE A 140 -12.99 18.06 -29.84
C PHE A 140 -11.47 18.23 -29.91
N GLN A 141 -11.05 19.35 -30.48
CA GLN A 141 -9.69 19.88 -30.50
C GLN A 141 -9.78 21.34 -30.06
N LYS A 142 -9.25 21.69 -28.88
CA LYS A 142 -9.16 23.09 -28.44
C LYS A 142 -7.73 23.48 -28.13
N LYS A 143 -7.41 24.73 -28.51
CA LYS A 143 -6.09 25.39 -28.43
C LYS A 143 -5.40 25.15 -27.08
N PRO A 144 -4.06 24.97 -27.06
CA PRO A 144 -3.31 24.98 -25.81
C PRO A 144 -3.47 26.32 -25.09
N LEU A 145 -3.55 26.27 -23.77
CA LEU A 145 -3.44 27.45 -22.92
C LEU A 145 -1.97 27.91 -22.92
N VAL A 146 -1.76 29.22 -23.03
CA VAL A 146 -0.44 29.82 -23.25
C VAL A 146 0.47 29.62 -22.04
N GLU A 147 1.72 29.25 -22.29
CA GLU A 147 2.78 29.16 -21.28
C GLU A 147 3.15 30.55 -20.75
N ASN A 148 2.99 30.77 -19.44
CA ASN A 148 3.63 31.87 -18.74
C ASN A 148 4.92 31.36 -18.09
N ASN A 149 6.05 31.67 -18.72
CA ASN A 149 7.38 31.36 -18.19
C ASN A 149 7.68 32.18 -16.93
N GLN A 150 8.00 31.49 -15.83
CA GLN A 150 8.85 32.03 -14.77
C GLN A 150 9.93 31.00 -14.40
N PRO A 151 11.20 31.42 -14.24
CA PRO A 151 12.28 30.51 -13.90
C PRO A 151 12.24 30.16 -12.41
N VAL A 152 12.28 28.85 -12.10
CA VAL A 152 12.49 28.35 -10.74
C VAL A 152 13.94 27.87 -10.62
N ALA A 153 14.63 28.31 -9.57
CA ALA A 153 16.07 28.12 -9.39
C ALA A 153 16.48 26.69 -9.00
N GLU A 154 17.72 26.35 -9.36
CA GLU A 154 18.52 25.22 -8.84
C GLU A 154 18.95 25.47 -7.37
N ILE A 155 19.34 24.52 -6.51
CA ILE A 155 19.41 23.03 -6.44
C ILE A 155 19.59 22.73 -4.94
N PRO A 156 19.00 21.69 -4.27
CA PRO A 156 19.73 20.41 -4.16
C PRO A 156 18.99 19.09 -3.73
N GLN A 157 19.76 17.99 -3.81
CA GLN A 157 19.74 16.73 -3.02
C GLN A 157 19.11 15.43 -3.58
N LEU A 158 20.03 14.46 -3.74
CA LEU A 158 19.95 13.01 -3.42
C LEU A 158 18.75 12.18 -3.95
N THR A 159 19.10 11.21 -4.79
CA THR A 159 18.19 10.22 -5.37
C THR A 159 17.52 9.31 -4.31
N VAL A 160 16.32 9.69 -3.86
CA VAL A 160 15.39 8.73 -3.26
C VAL A 160 14.71 7.98 -4.40
N SER A 161 14.99 6.70 -4.55
CA SER A 161 14.33 5.85 -5.55
C SER A 161 12.82 5.82 -5.31
N ASN A 162 12.04 6.29 -6.29
CA ASN A 162 10.58 6.29 -6.24
C ASN A 162 10.05 4.90 -5.87
N PRO A 163 9.29 4.73 -4.76
CA PRO A 163 8.87 3.41 -4.32
C PRO A 163 8.01 2.72 -5.38
N SER A 164 8.34 1.47 -5.65
CA SER A 164 7.65 0.66 -6.64
C SER A 164 6.17 0.51 -6.28
N ARG A 165 5.33 0.24 -7.28
CA ARG A 165 3.91 0.00 -7.06
C ARG A 165 3.64 -1.15 -6.07
N VAL A 166 4.54 -2.13 -5.98
CA VAL A 166 4.43 -3.23 -5.02
C VAL A 166 4.63 -2.74 -3.59
N GLU A 167 5.66 -1.90 -3.37
CA GLU A 167 5.93 -1.30 -2.07
C GLU A 167 4.79 -0.40 -1.62
N LYS A 168 4.28 0.48 -2.50
CA LYS A 168 3.13 1.36 -2.19
C LYS A 168 1.89 0.59 -1.72
N ILE A 169 1.61 -0.59 -2.31
CA ILE A 169 0.48 -1.44 -1.89
C ILE A 169 0.76 -2.07 -0.51
N VAL A 170 1.96 -2.56 -0.26
CA VAL A 170 2.31 -3.19 1.03
C VAL A 170 2.39 -2.15 2.15
N GLU A 171 2.90 -0.94 1.87
CA GLU A 171 2.87 0.21 2.78
C GLU A 171 1.43 0.62 3.10
N SER A 172 0.56 0.73 2.09
CA SER A 172 -0.88 0.96 2.30
C SER A 172 -1.53 -0.16 3.11
N THR A 173 -1.03 -1.39 2.99
CA THR A 173 -1.49 -2.55 3.79
C THR A 173 -1.13 -2.39 5.26
N ILE A 174 0.11 -2.03 5.55
CA ILE A 174 0.57 -1.74 6.92
C ILE A 174 -0.28 -0.60 7.49
N ASN A 175 -0.35 0.54 6.80
CA ASN A 175 -1.14 1.70 7.23
C ASN A 175 -2.64 1.39 7.46
N TYR A 176 -3.24 0.47 6.70
CA TYR A 176 -4.61 0.02 6.93
C TYR A 176 -4.74 -0.85 8.18
N ILE A 177 -3.79 -1.78 8.38
CA ILE A 177 -3.74 -2.65 9.57
C ILE A 177 -3.64 -1.78 10.84
N ASP A 178 -2.72 -0.82 10.86
CA ASP A 178 -2.45 0.07 11.99
C ASP A 178 -3.70 0.83 12.45
N LYS A 179 -4.44 1.42 11.49
CA LYS A 179 -5.67 2.18 11.74
C LYS A 179 -6.87 1.33 12.15
N ASN A 180 -6.77 0.00 12.11
CA ASN A 180 -7.88 -0.94 12.32
C ASN A 180 -7.47 -2.18 13.13
N ILE A 181 -6.35 -2.15 13.85
CA ILE A 181 -5.75 -3.32 14.52
C ILE A 181 -6.62 -3.87 15.65
N ASP A 182 -7.47 -3.01 16.23
CA ASP A 182 -8.53 -3.29 17.21
C ASP A 182 -9.71 -4.09 16.62
N LYS A 183 -9.87 -4.10 15.29
CA LYS A 183 -10.98 -4.76 14.59
C LYS A 183 -10.63 -6.20 14.19
N ASN A 184 -11.65 -6.91 13.68
CA ASN A 184 -11.47 -8.24 13.09
C ASN A 184 -10.89 -8.12 11.66
N LEU A 185 -9.57 -7.94 11.57
CA LEU A 185 -8.84 -7.91 10.31
C LEU A 185 -8.59 -9.32 9.76
N ASN A 186 -8.85 -9.51 8.46
CA ASN A 186 -8.51 -10.71 7.72
C ASN A 186 -8.02 -10.36 6.31
N LEU A 187 -7.38 -11.32 5.63
CA LEU A 187 -6.76 -11.06 4.32
C LEU A 187 -7.79 -10.57 3.29
N ASN A 188 -9.03 -11.06 3.34
CA ASN A 188 -10.06 -10.69 2.38
C ASN A 188 -10.54 -9.24 2.61
N ASN A 189 -10.79 -8.83 3.86
CA ASN A 189 -11.29 -7.48 4.12
C ASN A 189 -10.22 -6.40 3.91
N VAL A 190 -8.94 -6.68 4.17
CA VAL A 190 -7.84 -5.75 3.86
C VAL A 190 -7.53 -5.73 2.37
N ALA A 191 -7.53 -6.88 1.68
CA ALA A 191 -7.38 -6.91 0.22
C ALA A 191 -8.52 -6.15 -0.49
N GLN A 192 -9.76 -6.28 0.00
CA GLN A 192 -10.90 -5.53 -0.48
C GLN A 192 -10.75 -4.02 -0.24
N ALA A 193 -10.32 -3.61 0.97
CA ALA A 193 -10.09 -2.21 1.31
C ALA A 193 -8.92 -1.56 0.53
N LEU A 194 -8.04 -2.37 -0.06
CA LEU A 194 -6.89 -1.96 -0.87
C LEU A 194 -7.06 -2.30 -2.37
N TYR A 195 -8.23 -2.78 -2.76
CA TYR A 195 -8.64 -3.04 -4.14
C TYR A 195 -7.70 -3.99 -4.91
N VAL A 196 -7.14 -4.96 -4.19
CA VAL A 196 -6.29 -6.04 -4.70
C VAL A 196 -6.94 -7.41 -4.44
N SER A 197 -6.53 -8.45 -5.17
CA SER A 197 -6.99 -9.81 -4.84
C SER A 197 -6.30 -10.33 -3.58
N PRO A 198 -6.98 -11.10 -2.71
CA PRO A 198 -6.38 -11.68 -1.51
C PRO A 198 -5.10 -12.47 -1.81
N SER A 199 -5.10 -13.27 -2.87
CA SER A 199 -3.95 -14.05 -3.33
C SER A 199 -2.78 -13.18 -3.79
N TYR A 200 -3.05 -12.07 -4.49
CA TYR A 200 -2.01 -11.11 -4.86
C TYR A 200 -1.42 -10.45 -3.62
N LEU A 201 -2.27 -9.92 -2.73
CA LEU A 201 -1.84 -9.27 -1.49
C LEU A 201 -0.98 -10.20 -0.63
N SER A 202 -1.43 -11.42 -0.37
CA SER A 202 -0.68 -12.43 0.40
C SER A 202 0.72 -12.67 -0.17
N ARG A 203 0.82 -12.81 -1.50
CA ARG A 203 2.10 -13.03 -2.20
C ARG A 203 3.05 -11.84 -2.08
N ILE A 204 2.57 -10.61 -2.34
CA ILE A 204 3.43 -9.42 -2.29
C ILE A 204 3.79 -9.04 -0.84
N PHE A 205 2.86 -9.18 0.09
CA PHE A 205 3.11 -8.92 1.51
C PHE A 205 4.16 -9.87 2.07
N LYS A 206 4.05 -11.18 1.79
CA LYS A 206 5.09 -12.15 2.19
C LYS A 206 6.44 -11.88 1.52
N LYS A 207 6.46 -11.37 0.29
CA LYS A 207 7.72 -11.02 -0.40
C LYS A 207 8.41 -9.80 0.22
N CYS A 208 7.66 -8.76 0.58
CA CYS A 208 8.21 -7.48 1.03
C CYS A 208 8.36 -7.34 2.56
N VAL A 209 7.54 -8.04 3.34
CA VAL A 209 7.55 -8.00 4.82
C VAL A 209 8.14 -9.29 5.42
N HIS A 210 8.57 -10.24 4.57
CA HIS A 210 9.16 -11.54 4.92
C HIS A 210 8.32 -12.45 5.84
N THR A 211 7.06 -12.08 6.14
CA THR A 211 6.14 -12.83 6.99
C THR A 211 4.75 -12.97 6.35
N THR A 212 3.92 -13.88 6.85
CA THR A 212 2.53 -13.97 6.39
C THR A 212 1.70 -12.81 6.94
N PHE A 213 0.73 -12.37 6.15
CA PHE A 213 -0.22 -11.32 6.54
C PHE A 213 -0.89 -11.58 7.91
N ILE A 214 -1.28 -12.83 8.19
CA ILE A 214 -1.89 -13.23 9.46
C ILE A 214 -0.86 -13.17 10.61
N ASN A 215 0.38 -13.63 10.38
CA ASN A 215 1.44 -13.54 11.38
C ASN A 215 1.77 -12.08 11.74
N TYR A 216 1.75 -11.18 10.75
CA TYR A 216 1.94 -9.76 10.97
C TYR A 216 0.84 -9.16 11.85
N ILE A 217 -0.44 -9.36 11.49
CA ILE A 217 -1.57 -8.88 12.33
C ILE A 217 -1.48 -9.45 13.74
N ASN A 218 -1.21 -10.74 13.88
CA ASN A 218 -1.07 -11.37 15.18
C ASN A 218 0.06 -10.74 15.99
N MET A 219 1.23 -10.49 15.39
CA MET A 219 2.34 -9.79 16.05
C MET A 219 1.93 -8.40 16.53
N ARG A 220 1.26 -7.62 15.67
CA ARG A 220 0.80 -6.26 15.98
C ARG A 220 -0.28 -6.23 17.08
N LYS A 221 -1.17 -7.24 17.11
CA LYS A 221 -2.14 -7.42 18.20
C LYS A 221 -1.49 -7.79 19.52
N ILE A 222 -0.44 -8.63 19.51
CA ILE A 222 0.33 -8.94 20.73
C ILE A 222 1.11 -7.72 21.23
N ALA A 223 1.77 -6.95 20.35
CA ALA A 223 2.47 -5.72 20.73
C ALA A 223 1.54 -4.72 21.46
N ARG A 224 0.34 -4.47 20.90
CA ARG A 224 -0.68 -3.62 21.52
C ARG A 224 -1.30 -4.24 22.79
N ALA A 225 -1.31 -5.57 22.90
CA ALA A 225 -1.71 -6.24 24.14
C ALA A 225 -0.65 -6.08 25.24
N GLN A 226 0.65 -6.08 24.90
CA GLN A 226 1.73 -5.77 25.84
C GLN A 226 1.59 -4.33 26.34
N GLU A 227 1.39 -3.35 25.46
CA GLU A 227 1.12 -1.96 25.86
C GLU A 227 -0.05 -1.86 26.85
N ASN A 228 -1.21 -2.44 26.51
CA ASN A 228 -2.39 -2.42 27.37
C ASN A 228 -2.17 -3.19 28.71
N LEU A 229 -1.36 -4.25 28.72
CA LEU A 229 -1.08 -5.03 29.93
C LEU A 229 -0.23 -4.24 30.94
N LEU A 230 0.63 -3.35 30.47
CA LEU A 230 1.58 -2.60 31.29
C LEU A 230 1.09 -1.20 31.64
N LEU A 231 0.47 -0.50 30.69
CA LEU A 231 0.03 0.89 30.85
C LEU A 231 -1.42 1.02 31.34
N THR A 232 -2.14 -0.08 31.58
CA THR A 232 -3.53 -0.07 32.07
C THR A 232 -3.83 -1.16 33.09
N THR A 233 -4.85 -0.93 33.90
CA THR A 233 -5.40 -1.88 34.88
C THR A 233 -6.46 -2.82 34.30
N ASP A 234 -6.74 -2.78 32.98
CA ASP A 234 -7.74 -3.63 32.32
C ASP A 234 -7.53 -5.13 32.64
N SER A 235 -8.62 -5.89 32.78
CA SER A 235 -8.53 -7.34 32.89
C SER A 235 -8.00 -7.98 31.59
N ILE A 236 -7.40 -9.17 31.71
CA ILE A 236 -6.88 -9.94 30.56
C ILE A 236 -7.97 -10.19 29.50
N SER A 237 -9.24 -10.34 29.94
CA SER A 237 -10.39 -10.50 29.04
C SER A 237 -10.70 -9.21 28.28
N GLN A 238 -10.74 -8.05 28.97
CA GLN A 238 -10.93 -6.75 28.33
C GLN A 238 -9.80 -6.44 27.33
N ILE A 239 -8.54 -6.76 27.66
CA ILE A 239 -7.41 -6.57 26.74
C ILE A 239 -7.53 -7.47 25.51
N SER A 240 -7.91 -8.74 25.69
CA SER A 240 -8.19 -9.66 24.58
C SER A 240 -9.24 -9.08 23.62
N GLN A 241 -10.32 -8.52 24.16
CA GLN A 241 -11.39 -7.91 23.37
C GLN A 241 -10.94 -6.60 22.69
N LYS A 242 -10.29 -5.69 23.42
CA LYS A 242 -9.75 -4.41 22.92
C LYS A 242 -8.68 -4.57 21.83
N THR A 243 -7.97 -5.70 21.83
CA THR A 243 -6.99 -6.06 20.78
C THR A 243 -7.59 -6.93 19.66
N GLY A 244 -8.92 -7.07 19.62
CA GLY A 244 -9.63 -7.70 18.51
C GLY A 244 -9.47 -9.21 18.45
N PHE A 245 -9.29 -9.90 19.57
CA PHE A 245 -9.39 -11.36 19.65
C PHE A 245 -10.80 -11.78 20.08
N ALA A 246 -11.42 -12.68 19.30
CA ALA A 246 -12.76 -13.18 19.58
C ALA A 246 -12.83 -14.13 20.81
N GLN A 247 -11.70 -14.69 21.25
CA GLN A 247 -11.64 -15.69 22.32
C GLN A 247 -10.38 -15.49 23.19
N SER A 248 -10.56 -15.24 24.49
CA SER A 248 -9.48 -14.98 25.45
C SER A 248 -8.53 -16.16 25.66
N SER A 249 -9.00 -17.39 25.41
CA SER A 249 -8.18 -18.61 25.42
C SER A 249 -7.19 -18.65 24.25
N TYR A 250 -7.63 -18.29 23.04
CA TYR A 250 -6.77 -18.18 21.87
C TYR A 250 -5.75 -17.05 22.04
N PHE A 251 -6.19 -15.88 22.52
CA PHE A 251 -5.31 -14.77 22.89
C PHE A 251 -4.21 -15.23 23.85
N THR A 252 -4.58 -15.86 24.97
CA THR A 252 -3.62 -16.33 25.99
C THR A 252 -2.60 -17.32 25.42
N LYS A 253 -3.04 -18.25 24.57
CA LYS A 253 -2.15 -19.21 23.89
C LYS A 253 -1.18 -18.50 22.94
N LEU A 254 -1.68 -17.61 22.10
CA LEU A 254 -0.87 -16.87 21.12
C LEU A 254 0.12 -15.90 21.80
N PHE A 255 -0.32 -15.20 22.84
CA PHE A 255 0.52 -14.31 23.64
C PHE A 255 1.68 -15.08 24.28
N LYS A 256 1.42 -16.25 24.87
CA LYS A 256 2.48 -17.12 25.41
C LYS A 256 3.41 -17.66 24.32
N GLN A 257 2.87 -17.98 23.15
CA GLN A 257 3.70 -18.42 22.00
C GLN A 257 4.60 -17.30 21.47
N LYS A 258 4.25 -16.02 21.67
CA LYS A 258 4.99 -14.86 21.16
C LYS A 258 5.91 -14.17 22.16
N THR A 259 5.67 -14.34 23.46
CA THR A 259 6.42 -13.65 24.54
C THR A 259 7.10 -14.62 25.51
N GLY A 260 6.92 -15.93 25.34
CA GLY A 260 7.25 -16.97 26.32
C GLY A 260 6.33 -17.01 27.57
N LEU A 261 5.65 -15.91 27.88
CA LEU A 261 4.92 -15.68 29.14
C LEU A 261 3.41 -15.67 28.95
N THR A 262 2.63 -16.08 29.95
CA THR A 262 1.19 -15.80 29.93
C THR A 262 0.95 -14.30 30.16
N PRO A 263 -0.17 -13.71 29.68
CA PRO A 263 -0.47 -12.29 29.90
C PRO A 263 -0.36 -11.85 31.37
N LEU A 264 -0.80 -12.71 32.30
CA LEU A 264 -0.69 -12.46 33.75
C LEU A 264 0.77 -12.45 34.23
N LYS A 265 1.61 -13.37 33.75
CA LYS A 265 3.04 -13.40 34.10
C LYS A 265 3.78 -12.20 33.51
N PHE A 266 3.48 -11.85 32.25
CA PHE A 266 4.05 -10.68 31.58
C PHE A 266 3.73 -9.39 32.34
N ARG A 267 2.46 -9.15 32.70
CA ARG A 267 2.06 -8.01 33.54
C ARG A 267 2.81 -7.96 34.87
N LYS A 268 2.98 -9.09 35.55
CA LYS A 268 3.71 -9.14 36.84
C LYS A 268 5.21 -8.88 36.67
N GLN A 269 5.82 -9.44 35.64
CA GLN A 269 7.26 -9.31 35.38
C GLN A 269 7.65 -7.89 34.92
N TYR A 270 6.73 -7.14 34.32
CA TYR A 270 6.98 -5.80 33.78
C TYR A 270 6.11 -4.74 34.46
N ALA A 271 5.71 -4.95 35.73
CA ALA A 271 4.73 -4.12 36.43
C ALA A 271 5.14 -2.64 36.63
N HIS A 272 6.43 -2.35 36.52
CA HIS A 272 7.03 -1.03 36.76
C HIS A 272 7.25 -0.22 35.46
N ILE A 273 6.87 -0.78 34.30
CA ILE A 273 6.97 -0.07 33.02
C ILE A 273 6.00 1.12 32.96
N LYS A 274 6.53 2.33 32.73
CA LYS A 274 5.75 3.58 32.64
C LYS A 274 5.56 4.14 31.24
N LYS A 275 6.52 3.86 30.34
CA LYS A 275 6.53 4.39 28.96
C LYS A 275 6.90 3.28 28.01
N ILE A 276 6.25 3.24 26.84
CA ILE A 276 6.56 2.28 25.77
C ILE A 276 6.54 3.03 24.44
N TYR A 277 7.58 2.82 23.62
CA TYR A 277 7.61 3.20 22.21
C TYR A 277 7.64 1.92 21.35
N THR A 278 6.60 1.72 20.53
CA THR A 278 6.48 0.53 19.67
C THR A 278 6.74 0.90 18.21
N LEU A 279 7.86 0.40 17.67
CA LEU A 279 8.30 0.59 16.30
C LEU A 279 7.86 -0.63 15.48
N SER A 280 6.97 -0.40 14.53
CA SER A 280 6.43 -1.46 13.67
C SER A 280 7.14 -1.48 12.33
N ARG A 281 7.40 -2.69 11.79
CA ARG A 281 8.11 -2.89 10.52
C ARG A 281 7.50 -2.05 9.39
N ASN A 282 8.32 -1.15 8.86
CA ASN A 282 8.09 -0.39 7.64
C ASN A 282 8.95 -0.98 6.49
N LEU A 283 8.58 -0.71 5.24
CA LEU A 283 9.35 -1.09 4.06
C LEU A 283 10.66 -0.29 3.90
N THR A 284 10.76 0.89 4.53
CA THR A 284 11.99 1.70 4.56
C THR A 284 13.15 1.03 5.33
N TRP A 285 12.87 -0.02 6.11
CA TRP A 285 13.86 -0.72 6.92
C TRP A 285 14.77 -1.62 6.05
N GLN A 286 15.92 -1.08 5.64
CA GLN A 286 16.89 -1.81 4.80
C GLN A 286 17.54 -2.98 5.59
N PRO A 287 17.77 -4.16 4.98
CA PRO A 287 18.30 -5.36 5.67
C PRO A 287 19.65 -5.22 6.39
N ASN A 288 20.48 -4.29 5.92
CA ASN A 288 21.80 -3.96 6.48
C ASN A 288 21.73 -3.11 7.77
N LEU A 289 20.56 -2.57 8.12
CA LEU A 289 20.38 -1.76 9.33
C LEU A 289 20.17 -2.63 10.57
N SER A 290 20.63 -2.12 11.71
CA SER A 290 20.42 -2.75 13.01
C SER A 290 19.17 -2.22 13.73
N VAL A 291 18.73 -2.92 14.78
CA VAL A 291 17.68 -2.44 15.70
C VAL A 291 18.03 -1.06 16.26
N TYR A 292 19.30 -0.80 16.56
CA TYR A 292 19.79 0.52 17.00
C TYR A 292 19.61 1.61 15.93
N ASP A 293 19.94 1.32 14.67
CA ASP A 293 19.84 2.31 13.59
C ASP A 293 18.39 2.69 13.29
N ILE A 294 17.52 1.68 13.25
CA ILE A 294 16.08 1.86 13.10
C ILE A 294 15.47 2.64 14.28
N SER A 295 15.94 2.38 15.51
CA SER A 295 15.46 3.08 16.69
C SER A 295 15.79 4.57 16.64
N LYS A 296 17.05 4.92 16.36
CA LYS A 296 17.45 6.33 16.14
C LYS A 296 16.64 7.00 15.05
N ALA A 297 16.50 6.34 13.88
CA ALA A 297 15.77 6.89 12.74
C ALA A 297 14.30 7.18 13.09
N TYR A 298 13.66 6.28 13.83
CA TYR A 298 12.30 6.49 14.33
C TYR A 298 12.21 7.67 15.30
N PHE A 299 13.11 7.76 16.29
CA PHE A 299 13.08 8.88 17.25
C PHE A 299 13.31 10.22 16.56
N SER A 300 14.31 10.32 15.67
CA SER A 300 14.54 11.51 14.83
C SER A 300 13.32 11.89 13.98
N GLN A 301 12.67 10.92 13.32
CA GLN A 301 11.50 11.17 12.47
C GLN A 301 10.25 11.64 13.24
N ASN A 302 10.16 11.33 14.53
CA ASN A 302 9.04 11.71 15.39
C ASN A 302 9.36 12.92 16.29
N ASN A 303 10.50 13.59 16.08
CA ASN A 303 11.01 14.68 16.94
C ASN A 303 11.10 14.27 18.42
N ILE A 304 11.57 13.05 18.67
CA ILE A 304 11.85 12.52 20.00
C ILE A 304 13.35 12.62 20.22
N ASP A 305 13.77 13.45 21.17
CA ASP A 305 15.18 13.53 21.57
C ASP A 305 15.65 12.20 22.16
N PHE A 306 16.92 11.86 21.95
CA PHE A 306 17.53 10.66 22.54
C PHE A 306 19.02 10.86 22.76
N MET A 307 19.56 10.25 23.82
CA MET A 307 20.99 10.29 24.13
C MET A 307 21.62 8.91 24.01
N ILE A 308 22.84 8.88 23.49
CA ILE A 308 23.62 7.65 23.29
C ILE A 308 24.89 7.65 24.13
N ARG A 309 25.27 6.48 24.65
CA ARG A 309 26.55 6.24 25.32
C ARG A 309 27.11 4.89 24.87
N ASN A 310 28.43 4.70 25.00
CA ASN A 310 29.04 3.39 24.77
C ASN A 310 29.00 2.56 26.05
N VAL A 311 28.48 1.34 25.97
CA VAL A 311 28.48 0.34 27.04
C VAL A 311 29.13 -0.93 26.50
N ASN A 312 30.20 -1.40 27.14
CA ASN A 312 30.95 -2.60 26.75
C ASN A 312 31.36 -2.62 25.25
N GLY A 313 31.72 -1.46 24.70
CA GLY A 313 32.11 -1.29 23.30
C GLY A 313 30.96 -1.19 22.29
N TYR A 314 29.69 -1.16 22.76
CA TYR A 314 28.51 -1.03 21.91
C TYR A 314 27.78 0.29 22.15
N PRO A 315 27.28 0.97 21.10
CA PRO A 315 26.45 2.15 21.29
C PRO A 315 25.08 1.74 21.81
N TYR A 316 24.61 2.46 22.82
CA TYR A 316 23.40 2.17 23.56
C TYR A 316 22.61 3.48 23.80
N ILE A 317 21.31 3.44 23.52
CA ILE A 317 20.39 4.56 23.77
C ILE A 317 20.01 4.49 25.25
N TYR A 318 20.42 5.49 26.04
CA TYR A 318 20.21 5.52 27.49
C TYR A 318 19.23 6.61 27.95
N ALA A 319 18.78 7.47 27.04
CA ALA A 319 17.70 8.42 27.29
C ALA A 319 16.84 8.55 26.04
N ILE A 320 15.51 8.66 26.21
CA ILE A 320 14.54 8.87 25.14
C ILE A 320 13.45 9.81 25.66
N ALA A 321 13.23 10.92 24.97
CA ALA A 321 12.48 12.08 25.45
C ALA A 321 12.99 12.56 26.82
N ASP A 322 12.10 12.59 27.82
CA ASP A 322 12.28 13.11 29.16
C ASP A 322 12.80 12.07 30.18
N LEU A 323 13.14 10.85 29.74
CA LEU A 323 13.41 9.69 30.59
C LEU A 323 14.77 9.06 30.29
N ASP A 324 15.59 8.84 31.33
CA ASP A 324 16.97 8.35 31.23
C ASP A 324 17.35 7.25 32.25
N ASP A 325 18.47 6.58 31.96
CA ASP A 325 19.10 5.53 32.79
C ASP A 325 20.15 6.11 33.78
N LEU A 326 20.12 7.41 34.10
CA LEU A 326 21.06 8.01 35.06
C LEU A 326 20.57 7.84 36.50
N GLN A 327 19.27 7.63 36.70
CA GLN A 327 18.72 7.26 38.00
C GLN A 327 19.03 5.80 38.32
N LYS A 328 19.58 5.52 39.50
CA LYS A 328 20.10 4.18 39.89
C LYS A 328 19.12 3.01 39.72
N ASN A 329 17.82 3.29 39.73
CA ASN A 329 16.77 2.28 39.67
C ASN A 329 15.96 2.33 38.37
N ALA A 330 16.21 3.27 37.47
CA ALA A 330 15.44 3.42 36.24
C ALA A 330 16.24 2.95 35.02
N GLY A 331 15.55 2.52 33.97
CA GLY A 331 16.22 2.06 32.76
C GLY A 331 15.33 1.79 31.57
N TRP A 332 15.90 1.96 30.39
CA TRP A 332 15.36 1.49 29.13
C TRP A 332 15.71 0.02 28.86
N ILE A 333 14.70 -0.80 28.61
CA ILE A 333 14.84 -2.13 28.02
C ILE A 333 14.26 -2.13 26.60
N TYR A 334 14.71 -3.04 25.75
CA TYR A 334 14.11 -3.24 24.43
C TYR A 334 13.73 -4.70 24.17
N LEU A 335 12.62 -4.88 23.47
CA LEU A 335 12.13 -6.14 22.96
C LEU A 335 12.21 -6.13 21.43
N VAL A 336 12.52 -7.27 20.82
CA VAL A 336 12.44 -7.49 19.38
C VAL A 336 11.49 -8.65 19.15
N ASP A 337 10.46 -8.44 18.32
CA ASP A 337 9.41 -9.42 18.04
C ASP A 337 8.73 -10.01 19.29
N CYS A 338 8.62 -9.18 20.34
CA CYS A 338 8.07 -9.42 21.68
C CYS A 338 8.99 -10.17 22.67
N GLU A 339 10.24 -10.46 22.32
CA GLU A 339 11.22 -11.13 23.20
C GLU A 339 12.40 -10.21 23.53
N GLN A 340 12.99 -10.34 24.72
CA GLN A 340 14.15 -9.53 25.13
C GLN A 340 15.44 -10.16 24.59
N PRO A 341 16.20 -9.48 23.72
CA PRO A 341 17.42 -10.05 23.16
C PRO A 341 18.57 -10.11 24.17
N SER A 342 19.43 -11.11 24.04
CA SER A 342 20.70 -11.21 24.78
C SER A 342 21.87 -10.48 24.11
N THR A 343 21.68 -9.98 22.89
CA THR A 343 22.70 -9.30 22.08
C THR A 343 22.37 -7.81 21.93
N PRO A 344 23.37 -6.89 21.91
CA PRO A 344 23.13 -5.45 21.78
C PRO A 344 22.33 -5.08 20.53
N ALA A 345 21.46 -4.06 20.64
CA ALA A 345 20.62 -3.56 19.55
C ALA A 345 21.41 -3.21 18.27
N SER A 346 22.67 -2.79 18.39
CA SER A 346 23.56 -2.49 17.25
C SER A 346 24.12 -3.73 16.54
N LYS A 347 23.82 -4.95 17.02
CA LYS A 347 24.24 -6.24 16.44
C LYS A 347 23.07 -7.08 15.91
N ILE A 348 21.82 -6.68 16.17
CA ILE A 348 20.63 -7.37 15.67
C ILE A 348 20.25 -6.77 14.31
N SER A 349 20.39 -7.54 13.23
CA SER A 349 19.88 -7.15 11.90
C SER A 349 18.35 -7.09 11.89
N ILE A 350 17.81 -6.13 11.14
CA ILE A 350 16.37 -5.90 11.02
C ILE A 350 15.69 -6.70 9.89
N ASN A 351 16.44 -7.50 9.11
CA ASN A 351 15.98 -8.13 7.87
C ASN A 351 14.65 -8.91 7.99
N ASP A 352 14.50 -9.68 9.07
CA ASP A 352 13.34 -10.53 9.36
C ASP A 352 12.46 -10.00 10.51
N LYS A 353 12.82 -8.87 11.13
CA LYS A 353 12.16 -8.37 12.35
C LYS A 353 10.92 -7.56 12.03
N LEU A 354 9.83 -7.85 12.74
CA LEU A 354 8.51 -7.25 12.50
C LEU A 354 8.22 -6.08 13.43
N MET A 355 8.85 -6.05 14.60
CA MET A 355 8.49 -5.11 15.67
C MET A 355 9.65 -4.94 16.67
N ILE A 356 9.86 -3.71 17.14
CA ILE A 356 10.75 -3.38 18.27
C ILE A 356 9.90 -2.60 19.30
N GLN A 357 10.07 -2.87 20.59
CA GLN A 357 9.55 -2.01 21.66
C GLN A 357 10.71 -1.50 22.49
N TRP A 358 10.70 -0.21 22.84
CA TRP A 358 11.48 0.34 23.93
C TRP A 358 10.55 0.57 25.12
N LEU A 359 10.89 0.04 26.29
CA LEU A 359 10.08 0.12 27.50
C LEU A 359 10.94 0.75 28.61
N TYR A 360 10.40 1.75 29.29
CA TYR A 360 11.06 2.40 30.43
C TYR A 360 10.50 1.86 31.73
N THR A 361 11.38 1.36 32.60
CA THR A 361 11.08 0.98 33.99
C THR A 361 11.62 2.03 34.96
N ASP A 362 10.91 2.31 36.05
CA ASP A 362 11.43 3.08 37.21
C ASP A 362 12.04 2.18 38.30
N GLU A 363 11.98 0.86 38.11
CA GLU A 363 12.64 -0.15 38.96
C GLU A 363 13.38 -1.19 38.08
N ILE A 364 14.68 -1.39 38.33
CA ILE A 364 15.51 -2.43 37.70
C ILE A 364 15.23 -3.78 38.38
N PHE A 365 14.99 -4.80 37.56
CA PHE A 365 14.67 -6.18 37.95
C PHE A 365 15.90 -7.04 38.27
#